data_AF-A0A353M2G8-F1
#
_entry.id   AF-A0A353M2G8-F1
#
_cell.length_a   1.000
_cell.length_b   1.000
_cell.length_c   1.000
_cell.angle_alpha   90.00
_cell.angle_beta   90.00
_cell.angle_gamma   90.00
#
_symmetry.space_group_name_H-M   'P 1'
#
loop_
_entity.id
_entity.type
_entity.pdbx_description
1 polymer ?
#
loop_
_entity_poly.entity_id
_entity_poly.type
_entity_poly.pdbx_seq_one_letter_code
_entity_poly.pdbx_strand_id
1 'polypeptide(L)'
;MTRGQVMTYDNRFVRGWFHAYSGGVTARAKEGLDYKEEEPPFTASVKLPDNQHVPEDVKEWTVQYSASELQNLLAGAGVNVGTIQGVEITQRGPTERITQITVTGSQGEKTITGPEFRLAVDSTKMKSTLVRDLAFADGTLSMSGTGYGHGVGLSQWDAFMLAKDGKNPEEIVKTFFSDVEIRKIYD
;
A
#
# COMPACT_ATOMS: atom_id res chain seq x y z
N MET A 1 10.47 19.35 -19.79
CA MET A 1 10.77 20.32 -18.72
C MET A 1 11.62 19.74 -17.58
N THR A 2 11.73 18.42 -17.41
CA THR A 2 12.51 17.79 -16.31
C THR A 2 13.75 17.01 -16.79
N ARG A 3 14.28 17.30 -17.99
CA ARG A 3 15.45 16.60 -18.55
C ARG A 3 16.64 16.75 -17.61
N GLY A 4 17.22 15.61 -17.22
CA GLY A 4 18.36 15.53 -16.31
C GLY A 4 18.06 15.88 -14.85
N GLN A 5 16.79 16.05 -14.46
CA GLN A 5 16.43 16.28 -13.06
C GLN A 5 16.26 14.96 -12.29
N VAL A 6 16.85 14.91 -11.10
CA VAL A 6 16.82 13.75 -10.19
C VAL A 6 16.55 14.21 -8.76
N MET A 7 15.88 13.35 -7.98
CA MET A 7 15.68 13.55 -6.55
C MET A 7 16.84 12.94 -5.76
N THR A 8 17.43 13.72 -4.85
CA THR A 8 18.59 13.32 -4.04
C THR A 8 18.38 13.64 -2.56
N TYR A 9 19.00 12.84 -1.69
CA TYR A 9 19.11 13.06 -0.26
C TYR A 9 20.56 12.78 0.13
N ASP A 10 21.23 13.72 0.81
CA ASP A 10 22.64 13.55 1.20
C ASP A 10 23.54 13.15 0.01
N ASN A 11 23.42 13.89 -1.10
CA ASN A 11 24.12 13.66 -2.38
C ASN A 11 23.91 12.28 -3.03
N ARG A 12 22.98 11.46 -2.54
CA ARG A 12 22.66 10.12 -3.10
C ARG A 12 21.29 10.14 -3.75
N PHE A 13 21.10 9.30 -4.77
CA PHE A 13 19.79 9.15 -5.41
C PHE A 13 18.77 8.58 -4.44
N VAL A 14 17.59 9.18 -4.42
CA VAL A 14 16.47 8.73 -3.62
C VAL A 14 15.76 7.59 -4.34
N ARG A 15 15.41 6.55 -3.61
CA ARG A 15 14.49 5.52 -4.10
C ARG A 15 13.08 6.12 -4.16
N GLY A 16 12.70 6.62 -5.34
CA GLY A 16 11.42 7.29 -5.58
C GLY A 16 10.25 6.32 -5.66
N TRP A 17 9.86 5.70 -4.54
CA TRP A 17 8.68 4.86 -4.46
C TRP A 17 7.39 5.66 -4.74
N PHE A 18 6.45 5.03 -5.43
CA PHE A 18 5.17 5.65 -5.75
C PHE A 18 4.07 4.60 -5.88
N HIS A 19 2.83 5.01 -5.65
CA HIS A 19 1.63 4.17 -5.74
C HIS A 19 0.44 4.98 -6.27
N ALA A 20 -0.68 4.31 -6.56
CA ALA A 20 -1.83 4.96 -7.20
C ALA A 20 -2.56 5.94 -6.28
N TYR A 21 -3.07 5.48 -5.13
CA TYR A 21 -3.78 6.33 -4.17
C TYR A 21 -3.45 5.95 -2.72
N SER A 22 -3.19 6.95 -1.88
CA SER A 22 -2.81 6.74 -0.47
C SER A 22 -3.97 6.30 0.42
N GLY A 23 -5.22 6.59 0.04
CA GLY A 23 -6.35 6.43 0.98
C GLY A 23 -6.38 7.53 2.06
N GLY A 24 -5.78 8.69 1.78
CA GLY A 24 -5.70 9.85 2.69
C GLY A 24 -4.44 9.88 3.56
N VAL A 25 -3.64 8.81 3.60
CA VAL A 25 -2.37 8.79 4.35
C VAL A 25 -1.34 7.87 3.70
N THR A 26 -0.12 8.38 3.46
CA THR A 26 1.01 7.54 3.01
C THR A 26 1.61 6.76 4.18
N ALA A 27 2.26 5.64 3.90
CA ALA A 27 2.93 4.78 4.86
C ALA A 27 4.46 4.91 4.75
N ARG A 28 5.16 4.48 5.81
CA ARG A 28 6.59 4.23 5.76
C ARG A 28 6.90 2.86 5.13
N ALA A 29 8.16 2.62 4.79
CA ALA A 29 8.57 1.47 3.99
C ALA A 29 8.34 0.13 4.71
N LYS A 30 8.60 0.05 6.02
CA LYS A 30 8.38 -1.18 6.80
C LYS A 30 6.89 -1.57 6.81
N GLU A 31 6.01 -0.58 6.97
CA GLU A 31 4.56 -0.82 7.00
C GLU A 31 3.98 -1.15 5.62
N GLY A 32 4.29 -0.35 4.59
CA GLY A 32 3.66 -0.49 3.27
C GLY A 32 4.27 -1.56 2.37
N LEU A 33 5.54 -1.90 2.57
CA LEU A 33 6.30 -2.82 1.71
C LEU A 33 6.90 -4.02 2.46
N ASP A 34 6.70 -4.13 3.78
CA ASP A 34 7.43 -5.10 4.62
C ASP A 34 8.95 -4.99 4.44
N TYR A 35 9.43 -3.74 4.34
CA TYR A 35 10.83 -3.44 4.08
C TYR A 35 11.74 -3.93 5.23
N LYS A 36 12.81 -4.65 4.91
CA LYS A 36 13.66 -5.33 5.92
C LYS A 36 14.83 -4.48 6.42
N GLU A 37 15.17 -3.40 5.74
CA GLU A 37 16.24 -2.50 6.15
C GLU A 37 15.71 -1.37 7.03
N GLU A 38 16.60 -0.46 7.45
CA GLU A 38 16.20 0.75 8.13
C GLU A 38 15.29 1.64 7.29
N GLU A 39 14.41 2.35 7.98
CA GLU A 39 13.49 3.28 7.32
C GLU A 39 14.25 4.38 6.60
N PRO A 40 14.01 4.61 5.29
CA PRO A 40 14.74 5.65 4.59
C PRO A 40 14.42 7.03 5.18
N PRO A 41 15.44 7.85 5.47
CA PRO A 41 15.27 9.08 6.23
C PRO A 41 14.43 10.13 5.50
N PHE A 42 14.41 10.07 4.16
CA PHE A 42 13.63 10.93 3.28
C PHE A 42 12.16 10.52 3.13
N THR A 43 11.68 9.51 3.86
CA THR A 43 10.28 9.06 3.81
C THR A 43 9.57 9.36 5.13
N ALA A 44 8.32 9.81 5.02
CA ALA A 44 7.42 10.00 6.15
C ALA A 44 6.00 9.57 5.77
N SER A 45 5.20 9.26 6.79
CA SER A 45 3.75 9.13 6.63
C SER A 45 3.13 10.52 6.58
N VAL A 46 2.48 10.84 5.47
CA VAL A 46 1.90 12.16 5.19
C VAL A 46 0.39 11.99 5.13
N LYS A 47 -0.34 12.79 5.91
CA LYS A 47 -1.80 12.90 5.80
C LYS A 47 -2.14 13.91 4.71
N LEU A 48 -3.04 13.53 3.81
CA LEU A 48 -3.48 14.35 2.68
C LEU A 48 -4.95 14.74 2.89
N PRO A 49 -5.40 15.90 2.35
CA PRO A 49 -6.81 16.25 2.36
C PRO A 49 -7.62 15.26 1.50
N ASP A 50 -8.95 15.28 1.66
CA ASP A 50 -9.83 14.47 0.82
C ASP A 50 -9.66 14.83 -0.67
N ASN A 51 -9.64 13.80 -1.51
CA ASN A 51 -9.29 13.91 -2.91
C ASN A 51 -10.49 13.57 -3.78
N GLN A 52 -11.20 14.59 -4.27
CA GLN A 52 -12.39 14.42 -5.12
C GLN A 52 -12.10 13.84 -6.52
N HIS A 53 -10.83 13.75 -6.93
CA HIS A 53 -10.47 13.29 -8.27
C HIS A 53 -10.25 11.78 -8.38
N VAL A 54 -10.21 11.07 -7.25
CA VAL A 54 -9.97 9.62 -7.22
C VAL A 54 -11.22 8.86 -7.69
N PRO A 55 -11.09 7.83 -8.54
CA PRO A 55 -12.19 6.94 -8.88
C PRO A 55 -12.82 6.26 -7.65
N GLU A 56 -14.14 6.10 -7.68
CA GLU A 56 -14.90 5.54 -6.55
C GLU A 56 -14.46 4.11 -6.20
N ASP A 57 -14.14 3.30 -7.20
CA ASP A 57 -13.65 1.92 -7.05
C ASP A 57 -12.23 1.84 -6.45
N VAL A 58 -11.57 2.97 -6.21
CA VAL A 58 -10.28 3.08 -5.51
C VAL A 58 -10.47 3.76 -4.15
N LYS A 59 -11.43 4.66 -4.01
CA LYS A 59 -11.83 5.25 -2.74
C LYS A 59 -12.48 4.23 -1.81
N GLU A 60 -13.35 3.39 -2.35
CA GLU A 60 -14.20 2.48 -1.60
C GLU A 60 -14.25 1.11 -2.31
N TRP A 61 -13.10 0.44 -2.37
CA TRP A 61 -13.03 -0.88 -3.00
C TRP A 61 -13.64 -1.95 -2.08
N THR A 62 -14.27 -2.94 -2.69
CA THR A 62 -14.75 -4.16 -2.01
C THR A 62 -14.31 -5.39 -2.80
N VAL A 63 -14.11 -6.50 -2.10
CA VAL A 63 -13.72 -7.77 -2.72
C VAL A 63 -14.24 -8.94 -1.91
N GLN A 64 -14.54 -10.03 -2.61
CA GLN A 64 -14.89 -11.31 -2.01
C GLN A 64 -14.03 -12.43 -2.61
N TYR A 65 -13.69 -13.41 -1.76
CA TYR A 65 -13.04 -14.66 -2.16
C TYR A 65 -13.77 -15.83 -1.52
N SER A 66 -14.06 -16.88 -2.30
CA SER A 66 -14.45 -18.15 -1.71
C SER A 66 -13.26 -18.81 -0.99
N ALA A 67 -13.51 -19.68 -0.01
CA ALA A 67 -12.46 -20.40 0.71
C ALA A 67 -11.56 -21.22 -0.24
N SER A 68 -12.12 -21.78 -1.31
CA SER A 68 -11.37 -22.53 -2.31
C SER A 68 -10.52 -21.63 -3.21
N GLU A 69 -11.06 -20.50 -3.67
CA GLU A 69 -10.29 -19.48 -4.40
C GLU A 69 -9.12 -18.97 -3.54
N LEU A 70 -9.41 -18.58 -2.30
CA LEU A 70 -8.42 -18.06 -1.37
C LEU A 70 -7.34 -19.11 -1.05
N GLN A 71 -7.72 -20.38 -0.84
CA GLN A 71 -6.76 -21.47 -0.64
C GLN A 71 -5.81 -21.62 -1.82
N ASN A 72 -6.32 -21.56 -3.06
CA ASN A 72 -5.50 -21.69 -4.27
C ASN A 72 -4.54 -20.50 -4.43
N LEU A 73 -5.03 -19.27 -4.20
CA LEU A 73 -4.22 -18.05 -4.26
C LEU A 73 -3.08 -18.08 -3.23
N LEU A 74 -3.40 -18.45 -1.99
CA LEU A 74 -2.47 -18.47 -0.87
C LEU A 74 -1.45 -19.62 -0.95
N ALA A 75 -1.81 -20.76 -1.54
CA ALA A 75 -0.87 -21.86 -1.80
C ALA A 75 0.30 -21.41 -2.69
N GLY A 76 0.03 -20.53 -3.68
CA GLY A 76 1.06 -19.92 -4.53
C GLY A 76 2.07 -19.06 -3.77
N ALA A 77 1.68 -18.51 -2.62
CA ALA A 77 2.54 -17.78 -1.68
C ALA A 77 3.11 -18.67 -0.56
N GLY A 78 3.01 -19.99 -0.71
CA GLY A 78 3.50 -20.98 0.27
C GLY A 78 2.69 -21.04 1.56
N VAL A 79 1.45 -20.55 1.56
CA VAL A 79 0.51 -20.65 2.68
C VAL A 79 -0.36 -21.90 2.48
N ASN A 80 0.04 -23.00 3.11
CA ASN A 80 -0.61 -24.31 2.98
C ASN A 80 -1.20 -24.71 4.34
N VAL A 81 -2.44 -24.31 4.60
CA VAL A 81 -3.15 -24.55 5.88
C VAL A 81 -4.34 -25.50 5.74
N GLY A 82 -4.46 -26.20 4.61
CA GLY A 82 -5.64 -27.01 4.28
C GLY A 82 -6.85 -26.14 3.92
N THR A 83 -8.05 -26.63 4.25
CA THR A 83 -9.31 -25.91 3.98
C THR A 83 -9.40 -24.69 4.89
N ILE A 84 -9.56 -23.49 4.32
CA ILE A 84 -9.62 -22.24 5.07
C ILE A 84 -10.89 -22.20 5.93
N GLN A 85 -10.69 -21.91 7.21
CA GLN A 85 -11.73 -21.83 8.24
C GLN A 85 -11.82 -20.43 8.86
N GLY A 86 -10.77 -19.61 8.73
CA GLY A 86 -10.74 -18.26 9.25
C GLY A 86 -9.63 -17.41 8.65
N VAL A 87 -9.86 -16.10 8.63
CA VAL A 87 -8.89 -15.09 8.26
C VAL A 87 -9.06 -13.92 9.22
N GLU A 88 -7.97 -13.48 9.83
CA GLU A 88 -7.99 -12.43 10.84
C GLU A 88 -6.84 -11.45 10.66
N ILE A 89 -7.14 -10.15 10.76
CA ILE A 89 -6.13 -9.09 10.83
C ILE A 89 -5.57 -9.08 12.25
N THR A 90 -4.35 -9.55 12.43
CA THR A 90 -3.73 -9.67 13.76
C THR A 90 -2.88 -8.46 14.13
N GLN A 91 -2.43 -7.66 13.15
CA GLN A 91 -1.68 -6.43 13.43
C GLN A 91 -1.91 -5.35 12.37
N ARG A 92 -2.05 -4.10 12.84
CA ARG A 92 -2.04 -2.89 12.02
C ARG A 92 -0.82 -2.03 12.35
N GLY A 93 -0.31 -1.34 11.34
CA GLY A 93 0.76 -0.37 11.46
C GLY A 93 0.25 1.02 11.84
N PRO A 94 1.15 2.01 11.98
CA PRO A 94 0.82 3.37 12.39
C PRO A 94 -0.14 4.13 11.48
N THR A 95 -0.34 3.68 10.24
CA THR A 95 -1.27 4.28 9.26
C THR A 95 -2.49 3.39 9.02
N GLU A 96 -2.80 2.50 9.96
CA GLU A 96 -3.90 1.53 9.93
C GLU A 96 -3.79 0.45 8.83
N ARG A 97 -2.68 0.42 8.10
CA ARG A 97 -2.44 -0.65 7.12
C ARG A 97 -2.18 -1.97 7.85
N ILE A 98 -2.68 -3.05 7.29
CA ILE A 98 -2.40 -4.41 7.78
C ILE A 98 -0.90 -4.66 7.68
N THR A 99 -0.29 -5.02 8.80
CA THR A 99 1.11 -5.48 8.86
C THR A 99 1.19 -6.99 9.07
N GLN A 100 0.21 -7.59 9.76
CA GLN A 100 0.08 -9.04 9.90
C GLN A 100 -1.37 -9.50 9.72
N ILE A 101 -1.51 -10.63 9.04
CA ILE A 101 -2.78 -11.33 8.82
C ILE A 101 -2.55 -12.83 9.03
N THR A 102 -3.42 -13.45 9.80
CA THR A 102 -3.40 -14.89 10.07
C THR A 102 -4.48 -15.58 9.28
N VAL A 103 -4.09 -16.67 8.61
CA VAL A 103 -5.01 -17.56 7.89
C VAL A 103 -5.02 -18.90 8.62
N THR A 104 -6.20 -19.30 9.09
CA THR A 104 -6.43 -20.55 9.82
C THR A 104 -7.18 -21.52 8.93
N GLY A 105 -6.72 -22.77 8.88
CA GLY A 105 -7.36 -23.84 8.14
C GLY A 105 -7.25 -25.19 8.84
N SER A 106 -7.78 -26.23 8.19
CA SER A 106 -7.90 -27.56 8.76
C SER A 106 -6.58 -28.26 9.11
N GLN A 107 -5.44 -27.77 8.61
CA GLN A 107 -4.10 -28.33 8.86
C GLN A 107 -3.19 -27.42 9.70
N GLY A 108 -3.73 -26.30 10.20
CA GLY A 108 -3.00 -25.36 11.05
C GLY A 108 -3.28 -23.92 10.68
N GLU A 109 -2.41 -23.02 11.09
CA GLU A 109 -2.49 -21.59 10.77
C GLU A 109 -1.15 -21.07 10.29
N LYS A 110 -1.20 -19.97 9.54
CA LYS A 110 0.00 -19.25 9.11
C LYS A 110 -0.27 -17.76 9.13
N THR A 111 0.63 -17.03 9.79
CA THR A 111 0.68 -15.57 9.74
C THR A 111 1.62 -15.14 8.63
N ILE A 112 1.17 -14.22 7.79
CA ILE A 112 1.98 -13.55 6.77
C ILE A 112 1.79 -12.04 6.87
N THR A 113 2.61 -11.28 6.16
CA THR A 113 2.49 -9.83 6.17
C THR A 113 1.35 -9.35 5.28
N GLY A 114 0.83 -8.15 5.57
CA GLY A 114 -0.20 -7.52 4.73
C GLY A 114 0.21 -7.38 3.25
N PRO A 115 1.44 -6.90 2.93
CA PRO A 115 1.92 -6.85 1.55
C PRO A 115 2.00 -8.22 0.87
N GLU A 116 2.49 -9.25 1.55
CA GLU A 116 2.52 -10.63 1.02
C GLU A 116 1.12 -11.14 0.73
N PHE A 117 0.18 -10.97 1.67
CA PHE A 117 -1.22 -11.38 1.48
C PHE A 117 -1.85 -10.66 0.29
N ARG A 118 -1.69 -9.33 0.21
CA ARG A 118 -2.20 -8.51 -0.89
C ARG A 118 -1.68 -8.96 -2.26
N LEU A 119 -0.39 -9.30 -2.36
CA LEU A 119 0.19 -9.81 -3.59
C LEU A 119 -0.34 -11.20 -3.94
N ALA A 120 -0.52 -12.06 -2.93
CA ALA A 120 -1.03 -13.41 -3.10
C ALA A 120 -2.49 -13.43 -3.59
N VAL A 121 -3.36 -12.55 -3.05
CA VAL A 121 -4.80 -12.54 -3.34
C VAL A 121 -5.20 -11.65 -4.51
N ASP A 122 -4.26 -11.34 -5.42
CA ASP A 122 -4.41 -10.36 -6.50
C ASP A 122 -4.49 -8.91 -6.00
N SER A 123 -3.39 -8.18 -6.19
CA SER A 123 -3.20 -6.80 -5.75
C SER A 123 -4.06 -5.75 -6.50
N THR A 124 -4.79 -6.17 -7.54
CA THR A 124 -5.78 -5.37 -8.26
C THR A 124 -7.21 -5.57 -7.73
N LYS A 125 -7.47 -6.72 -7.08
CA LYS A 125 -8.70 -7.01 -6.33
C LYS A 125 -8.61 -6.47 -4.91
N MET A 126 -7.62 -6.92 -4.12
CA MET A 126 -7.24 -6.27 -2.86
C MET A 126 -6.32 -5.09 -3.16
N LYS A 127 -6.93 -3.93 -3.42
CA LYS A 127 -6.17 -2.79 -3.97
C LYS A 127 -5.12 -2.23 -3.02
N SER A 128 -5.33 -2.31 -1.70
CA SER A 128 -4.37 -1.85 -0.70
C SER A 128 -4.42 -2.71 0.57
N THR A 129 -3.46 -2.50 1.47
CA THR A 129 -3.49 -3.04 2.84
C THR A 129 -4.24 -2.13 3.82
N LEU A 130 -4.81 -1.01 3.35
CA LEU A 130 -5.62 -0.10 4.15
C LEU A 130 -7.09 -0.57 4.13
N VAL A 131 -7.31 -1.68 4.82
CA VAL A 131 -8.59 -2.40 4.90
C VAL A 131 -9.42 -1.85 6.04
N ARG A 132 -10.66 -1.47 5.76
CA ARG A 132 -11.62 -0.98 6.76
C ARG A 132 -12.34 -2.15 7.41
N ASP A 133 -13.00 -2.98 6.60
CA ASP A 133 -13.77 -4.13 7.09
C ASP A 133 -13.19 -5.44 6.53
N LEU A 134 -13.14 -6.46 7.38
CA LEU A 134 -12.81 -7.83 6.99
C LEU A 134 -13.74 -8.79 7.73
N ALA A 135 -14.36 -9.71 7.01
CA ALA A 135 -15.22 -10.75 7.57
C ALA A 135 -15.02 -12.07 6.83
N PHE A 136 -14.85 -13.15 7.58
CA PHE A 136 -14.89 -14.51 7.04
C PHE A 136 -16.12 -15.23 7.60
N ALA A 137 -17.08 -15.53 6.74
CA ALA A 137 -18.32 -16.21 7.11
C ALA A 137 -18.80 -17.10 5.97
N ASP A 138 -19.41 -18.24 6.30
CA ASP A 138 -19.99 -19.18 5.34
C ASP A 138 -19.04 -19.56 4.18
N GLY A 139 -17.75 -19.72 4.50
CA GLY A 139 -16.71 -20.06 3.52
C GLY A 139 -16.37 -18.93 2.53
N THR A 140 -16.70 -17.68 2.85
CA THR A 140 -16.41 -16.50 2.04
C THR A 140 -15.66 -15.46 2.87
N LEU A 141 -14.53 -14.99 2.36
CA LEU A 141 -13.84 -13.80 2.84
C LEU A 141 -14.41 -12.58 2.12
N SER A 142 -14.93 -11.60 2.85
CA SER A 142 -15.31 -10.28 2.34
C SER A 142 -14.41 -9.21 2.93
N MET A 143 -13.96 -8.27 2.11
CA MET A 143 -13.16 -7.14 2.56
C MET A 143 -13.58 -5.84 1.89
N SER A 144 -13.41 -4.73 2.59
CA SER A 144 -13.57 -3.37 2.07
C SER A 144 -12.36 -2.52 2.47
N GLY A 145 -12.07 -1.48 1.70
CA GLY A 145 -11.02 -0.54 2.08
C GLY A 145 -10.87 0.62 1.10
N THR A 146 -9.78 1.35 1.28
CA THR A 146 -9.46 2.53 0.47
C THR A 146 -8.01 2.53 0.02
N GLY A 147 -7.66 3.33 -0.97
CA GLY A 147 -6.31 3.39 -1.51
C GLY A 147 -6.02 2.30 -2.53
N TYR A 148 -4.91 2.48 -3.25
CA TYR A 148 -4.43 1.51 -4.22
C TYR A 148 -2.90 1.56 -4.30
N GLY A 149 -2.28 0.42 -3.97
CA GLY A 149 -0.84 0.21 -3.97
C GLY A 149 -0.28 0.06 -2.55
N HIS A 150 1.04 0.12 -2.44
CA HIS A 150 1.75 -0.09 -1.17
C HIS A 150 1.67 1.12 -0.22
N GLY A 151 1.34 2.31 -0.73
CA GLY A 151 1.14 3.50 0.10
C GLY A 151 2.41 4.28 0.44
N VAL A 152 3.59 3.89 -0.07
CA VAL A 152 4.89 4.46 0.33
C VAL A 152 5.36 5.50 -0.70
N GLY A 153 5.79 6.66 -0.23
CA GLY A 153 6.29 7.72 -1.11
C GLY A 153 5.16 8.46 -1.83
N LEU A 154 5.34 8.73 -3.12
CA LEU A 154 4.44 9.60 -3.89
C LEU A 154 3.13 8.87 -4.25
N SER A 155 2.01 9.45 -3.82
CA SER A 155 0.67 9.03 -4.24
C SER A 155 0.27 9.75 -5.52
N GLN A 156 0.04 9.02 -6.60
CA GLN A 156 -0.21 9.58 -7.94
C GLN A 156 -1.48 10.43 -7.99
N TRP A 157 -2.57 9.93 -7.42
CA TRP A 157 -3.83 10.68 -7.38
C TRP A 157 -3.75 11.90 -6.47
N ASP A 158 -3.01 11.81 -5.36
CA ASP A 158 -2.85 12.97 -4.46
C ASP A 158 -1.91 14.00 -5.09
N ALA A 159 -0.85 13.56 -5.79
CA ALA A 159 -0.03 14.44 -6.62
C ALA A 159 -0.85 15.14 -7.71
N PHE A 160 -1.80 14.44 -8.33
CA PHE A 160 -2.72 15.03 -9.31
C PHE A 160 -3.62 16.11 -8.69
N MET A 161 -4.19 15.85 -7.52
CA MET A 161 -4.96 16.86 -6.75
C MET A 161 -4.08 18.07 -6.40
N LEU A 162 -2.89 17.84 -5.85
CA LEU A 162 -1.95 18.91 -5.53
C LEU A 162 -1.57 19.76 -6.76
N ALA A 163 -1.41 19.13 -7.92
CA ALA A 163 -1.19 19.83 -9.18
C ALA A 163 -2.42 20.65 -9.63
N LYS A 164 -3.64 20.13 -9.41
CA LYS A 164 -4.89 20.88 -9.65
C LYS A 164 -5.03 22.07 -8.72
N ASP A 165 -4.49 21.97 -7.51
CA ASP A 165 -4.40 23.06 -6.53
C ASP A 165 -3.23 24.02 -6.81
N GLY A 166 -2.51 23.83 -7.91
CA GLY A 166 -1.48 24.75 -8.40
C GLY A 166 -0.07 24.49 -7.88
N LYS A 167 0.17 23.42 -7.11
CA LYS A 167 1.54 23.05 -6.71
C LYS A 167 2.37 22.64 -7.92
N ASN A 168 3.60 23.11 -7.95
CA ASN A 168 4.56 22.71 -8.98
C ASN A 168 5.18 21.32 -8.67
N PRO A 169 5.89 20.69 -9.62
CA PRO A 169 6.45 19.35 -9.41
C PRO A 169 7.40 19.23 -8.22
N GLU A 170 8.20 20.25 -7.92
CA GLU A 170 9.12 20.23 -6.78
C GLU A 170 8.37 20.27 -5.45
N GLU A 171 7.34 21.10 -5.34
CA GLU A 171 6.48 21.17 -4.15
C GLU A 171 5.74 19.84 -3.92
N ILE A 172 5.28 19.20 -4.99
CA ILE A 172 4.62 17.89 -4.92
C ILE A 172 5.60 16.85 -4.39
N VAL A 173 6.81 16.76 -4.98
CA VAL A 173 7.82 15.80 -4.53
C VAL A 173 8.19 16.03 -3.07
N LYS A 174 8.43 17.29 -2.67
CA LYS A 174 8.75 17.66 -1.28
C LYS A 174 7.59 17.46 -0.30
N THR A 175 6.36 17.28 -0.78
CA THR A 175 5.22 16.89 0.07
C THR A 175 5.36 15.43 0.52
N PHE A 176 5.86 14.54 -0.35
CA PHE A 176 5.95 13.10 -0.08
C PHE A 176 7.32 12.63 0.41
N PHE A 177 8.37 13.39 0.11
CA PHE A 177 9.75 13.07 0.48
C PHE A 177 10.37 14.22 1.27
N SER A 178 10.79 13.93 2.50
CA SER A 178 11.36 14.92 3.41
C SER A 178 12.83 15.18 3.10
N ASP A 179 13.25 16.45 3.22
CA ASP A 179 14.65 16.88 3.11
C ASP A 179 15.36 16.47 1.81
N VAL A 180 14.59 16.26 0.74
CA VAL A 180 15.14 15.95 -0.59
C VAL A 180 15.42 17.21 -1.40
N GLU A 181 16.41 17.11 -2.27
CA GLU A 181 16.76 18.11 -3.27
C GLU A 181 16.48 17.61 -4.68
N ILE A 182 15.96 18.50 -5.53
CA ILE A 182 15.88 18.24 -6.97
C ILE A 182 17.13 18.83 -7.63
N ARG A 183 17.95 17.98 -8.22
CA ARG A 183 19.21 18.36 -8.86
C ARG A 183 19.15 18.11 -10.35
N LYS A 184 19.75 19.00 -11.14
CA LYS A 184 20.01 18.76 -12.56
C LYS A 184 21.42 18.21 -12.74
N ILE A 185 21.51 17.00 -13.28
CA ILE A 185 22.79 16.28 -13.45
C ILE A 185 23.29 16.23 -14.90
N TYR A 186 22.44 16.61 -15.87
CA TYR A 186 22.84 16.83 -17.27
C TYR A 186 21.80 17.68 -18.02
N ASP A 187 22.16 18.15 -19.21
CA ASP A 187 21.29 18.92 -20.11
C ASP A 187 20.65 18.08 -21.21
#